data_AF-A0A3N5T871-F1
#
_entry.id   AF-A0A3N5T871-F1
#
_cell.length_a   1.000
_cell.length_b   1.000
_cell.length_c   1.000
_cell.angle_alpha   90.00
_cell.angle_beta   90.00
_cell.angle_gamma   90.00
#
_symmetry.space_group_name_H-M   'P 1'
#
loop_
_entity.id
_entity.type
_entity.pdbx_description
1 polymer ?
#
loop_
_entity_poly.entity_id
_entity_poly.type
_entity_poly.pdbx_seq_one_letter_code
_entity_poly.pdbx_strand_id
1 'polypeptide(L)'
;RTKGNITPHAEFNIYSDPLAARIVFESGIPVTLVPLDATHQVFLTSSIIEERVMPLGAPFSDFVAAALGYDSVAHRFGRGSEVAYLHDPLAVGAVIDPSLVKKERLPIHVETGEGNRFGQTLESQEGNPLEVCLEADSKGFLELFLSRLKNG
;
A
#
# COMPACT_ATOMS: atom_id res chain seq x y z
N ARG A 1 2.37 -13.15 -7.71
CA ARG A 1 2.36 -11.95 -6.84
C ARG A 1 2.67 -10.72 -7.67
N THR A 2 2.21 -9.56 -7.23
CA THR A 2 2.39 -8.26 -7.90
C THR A 2 3.88 -7.94 -8.09
N LYS A 3 4.24 -7.32 -9.23
CA LYS A 3 5.63 -6.89 -9.51
C LYS A 3 6.06 -5.74 -8.61
N GLY A 4 7.36 -5.56 -8.46
CA GLY A 4 7.92 -4.43 -7.72
C GLY A 4 7.58 -3.07 -8.35
N ASN A 5 7.62 -2.02 -7.53
CA ASN A 5 7.33 -0.65 -7.93
C ASN A 5 8.58 0.24 -8.04
N ILE A 6 9.75 -0.22 -7.56
CA ILE A 6 11.05 0.47 -7.73
C ILE A 6 12.00 -0.29 -8.66
N THR A 7 11.99 -1.63 -8.59
CA THR A 7 12.62 -2.51 -9.57
C THR A 7 11.56 -3.49 -10.09
N PRO A 8 11.82 -4.29 -11.14
CA PRO A 8 10.89 -5.33 -11.56
C PRO A 8 10.52 -6.35 -10.47
N HIS A 9 11.34 -6.45 -9.40
CA HIS A 9 11.24 -7.48 -8.37
C HIS A 9 10.97 -6.95 -6.96
N ALA A 10 11.32 -5.69 -6.67
CA ALA A 10 11.29 -5.16 -5.31
C ALA A 10 10.28 -4.01 -5.14
N GLU A 11 9.62 -4.02 -3.98
CA GLU A 11 8.86 -2.89 -3.46
C GLU A 11 9.84 -1.88 -2.83
N PHE A 12 9.53 -0.58 -2.95
CA PHE A 12 10.38 0.53 -2.55
C PHE A 12 10.88 0.48 -1.09
N ASN A 13 9.99 0.26 -0.12
CA ASN A 13 10.36 0.23 1.29
C ASN A 13 11.29 -0.95 1.60
N ILE A 14 10.99 -2.14 1.05
CA ILE A 14 11.87 -3.30 1.20
C ILE A 14 13.21 -3.07 0.50
N TYR A 15 13.21 -2.53 -0.72
CA TYR A 15 14.44 -2.23 -1.48
C TYR A 15 15.33 -1.20 -0.79
N SER A 16 14.74 -0.25 -0.08
CA SER A 16 15.47 0.82 0.60
C SER A 16 16.36 0.28 1.73
N ASP A 17 15.92 -0.77 2.44
CA ASP A 17 16.73 -1.48 3.42
C ASP A 17 16.31 -2.96 3.56
N PRO A 18 16.79 -3.85 2.67
CA PRO A 18 16.43 -5.27 2.71
C PRO A 18 16.94 -5.99 3.96
N LEU A 19 18.06 -5.52 4.52
CA LEU A 19 18.64 -6.11 5.73
C LEU A 19 17.74 -5.84 6.94
N ALA A 20 17.27 -4.59 7.11
CA ALA A 20 16.31 -4.26 8.15
C ALA A 20 14.99 -5.01 7.97
N ALA A 21 14.46 -5.08 6.74
CA ALA A 21 13.24 -5.84 6.45
C ALA A 21 13.39 -7.33 6.81
N ARG A 22 14.52 -7.94 6.47
CA ARG A 22 14.84 -9.32 6.85
C ARG A 22 14.85 -9.52 8.36
N ILE A 23 15.52 -8.63 9.11
CA ILE A 23 15.56 -8.69 10.57
C ILE A 23 14.15 -8.62 11.17
N VAL A 24 13.29 -7.72 10.67
CA VAL A 24 11.90 -7.62 11.13
C VAL A 24 11.13 -8.91 10.85
N PHE A 25 11.23 -9.44 9.63
CA PHE A 25 10.49 -10.64 9.23
C PHE A 25 10.97 -11.90 9.99
N GLU A 26 12.25 -11.97 10.34
CA GLU A 26 12.84 -13.09 11.09
C GLU A 26 12.76 -12.91 12.62
N SER A 27 12.32 -11.75 13.12
CA SER A 27 12.35 -11.41 14.56
C SER A 27 11.45 -12.25 15.46
N GLY A 28 10.43 -12.91 14.90
CA GLY A 28 9.43 -13.68 15.65
C GLY A 28 8.33 -12.84 16.31
N ILE A 29 8.32 -11.51 16.14
CA ILE A 29 7.19 -10.67 16.56
C ILE A 29 5.99 -10.88 15.60
N PRO A 30 4.75 -10.65 16.05
CA PRO A 30 3.60 -10.62 15.15
C PRO A 30 3.75 -9.51 14.11
N VAL A 31 3.76 -9.88 12.82
CA VAL A 31 3.83 -8.95 11.70
C VAL A 31 2.65 -9.19 10.76
N THR A 32 1.95 -8.10 10.43
CA THR A 32 1.01 -8.06 9.31
C THR A 32 1.66 -7.28 8.17
N LEU A 33 1.99 -7.98 7.08
CA LEU A 33 2.53 -7.41 5.86
C LEU A 33 1.38 -7.01 4.92
N VAL A 34 1.39 -5.77 4.44
CA VAL A 34 0.40 -5.23 3.48
C VAL A 34 1.12 -4.91 2.15
N PRO A 35 1.38 -5.92 1.32
CA PRO A 35 2.20 -5.79 0.11
C PRO A 35 1.47 -5.12 -1.06
N LEU A 36 2.18 -4.97 -2.18
CA LEU A 36 1.64 -4.48 -3.45
C LEU A 36 0.47 -5.33 -3.98
N ASP A 37 0.41 -6.62 -3.63
CA ASP A 37 -0.72 -7.51 -3.95
C ASP A 37 -2.06 -6.92 -3.46
N ALA A 38 -2.13 -6.44 -2.21
CA ALA A 38 -3.33 -5.80 -1.67
C ALA A 38 -3.42 -4.32 -2.03
N THR A 39 -2.32 -3.57 -1.90
CA THR A 39 -2.36 -2.11 -2.03
C THR A 39 -2.64 -1.63 -3.45
N HIS A 40 -2.31 -2.41 -4.48
CA HIS A 40 -2.69 -2.07 -5.86
C HIS A 40 -4.19 -2.25 -6.15
N GLN A 41 -4.96 -2.82 -5.23
CA GLN A 41 -6.42 -2.96 -5.36
C GLN A 41 -7.18 -1.74 -4.84
N VAL A 42 -6.50 -0.84 -4.12
CA VAL A 42 -7.10 0.37 -3.52
C VAL A 42 -6.45 1.63 -4.06
N PHE A 43 -7.22 2.39 -4.82
CA PHE A 43 -6.71 3.58 -5.48
C PHE A 43 -7.80 4.62 -5.68
N LEU A 44 -7.37 5.87 -5.85
CA LEU A 44 -8.22 6.98 -6.23
C LEU A 44 -8.02 7.27 -7.72
N THR A 45 -9.12 7.48 -8.43
CA THR A 45 -9.14 8.02 -9.79
C THR A 45 -9.39 9.52 -9.72
N SER A 46 -9.11 10.23 -10.82
CA SER A 46 -9.45 11.64 -10.97
C SER A 46 -10.94 11.90 -10.73
N SER A 47 -11.81 11.00 -11.20
CA SER A 47 -13.25 11.08 -10.94
C SER A 47 -13.60 10.99 -9.45
N ILE A 48 -12.96 10.12 -8.67
CA ILE A 48 -13.21 10.05 -7.22
C ILE A 48 -12.74 11.34 -6.54
N ILE A 49 -11.61 11.91 -6.96
CA ILE A 49 -11.13 13.19 -6.42
C ILE A 49 -12.15 14.30 -6.69
N GLU A 50 -12.55 14.46 -7.95
CA GLU A 50 -13.44 15.54 -8.39
C GLU A 50 -14.87 15.40 -7.84
N GLU A 51 -15.40 14.18 -7.76
CA GLU A 51 -16.79 13.94 -7.36
C GLU A 51 -16.96 13.78 -5.84
N ARG A 52 -15.92 13.34 -5.13
CA ARG A 52 -16.05 12.94 -3.71
C ARG A 52 -15.09 13.62 -2.75
N VAL A 53 -13.94 14.12 -3.21
CA VAL A 53 -12.93 14.76 -2.34
C VAL A 53 -13.00 16.28 -2.43
N MET A 54 -12.89 16.85 -3.63
CA MET A 54 -12.93 18.31 -3.81
C MET A 54 -14.25 18.96 -3.33
N PRO A 55 -15.44 18.36 -3.51
CA PRO A 55 -16.69 18.93 -3.02
C PRO A 55 -16.80 19.00 -1.50
N LEU A 56 -15.91 18.34 -0.75
CA LEU A 56 -15.87 18.46 0.71
C LEU A 56 -15.50 19.88 1.16
N GLY A 57 -14.69 20.60 0.36
CA GLY A 57 -14.31 21.99 0.63
C GLY A 57 -13.60 22.19 1.97
N ALA A 58 -12.94 21.15 2.50
CA ALA A 58 -12.23 21.19 3.76
C ALA A 58 -10.71 21.34 3.53
N PRO A 59 -9.98 22.09 4.38
CA PRO A 59 -8.52 22.24 4.23
C PRO A 59 -7.77 20.90 4.20
N PHE A 60 -8.27 19.90 4.95
CA PHE A 60 -7.67 18.57 4.97
C PHE A 60 -7.91 17.78 3.67
N SER A 61 -9.09 17.89 3.06
CA SER A 61 -9.34 17.24 1.76
C SER A 61 -8.50 17.84 0.64
N ASP A 62 -8.29 19.15 0.66
CA ASP A 62 -7.44 19.85 -0.31
C ASP A 62 -5.97 19.44 -0.14
N PHE A 63 -5.50 19.37 1.10
CA PHE A 63 -4.17 18.87 1.42
C PHE A 63 -3.97 17.44 0.91
N VAL A 64 -4.95 16.54 1.10
CA VAL A 64 -4.86 15.16 0.62
C VAL A 64 -4.77 15.10 -0.91
N ALA A 65 -5.60 15.86 -1.64
CA ALA A 65 -5.51 15.92 -3.10
C ALA A 65 -4.12 16.39 -3.55
N ALA A 66 -3.58 17.43 -2.90
CA ALA A 66 -2.24 17.94 -3.18
C ALA A 66 -1.13 16.94 -2.84
N ALA A 67 -1.23 16.23 -1.71
CA ALA A 67 -0.25 15.22 -1.28
C ALA A 67 -0.19 14.01 -2.22
N LEU A 68 -1.32 13.66 -2.85
CA LEU A 68 -1.38 12.65 -3.91
C LEU A 68 -0.82 13.16 -5.25
N GLY A 69 -0.45 14.45 -5.32
CA GLY A 69 0.07 15.09 -6.52
C GLY A 69 -0.99 15.22 -7.62
N TYR A 70 -2.27 15.37 -7.25
CA TYR A 70 -3.35 15.51 -8.22
C TYR A 70 -3.30 16.88 -8.92
N ASP A 71 -3.21 16.85 -10.24
CA ASP A 71 -3.31 17.99 -11.14
C ASP A 71 -4.70 18.00 -11.78
N SER A 72 -5.51 18.99 -11.40
CA SER A 72 -6.89 19.14 -11.87
C SER A 72 -7.01 19.60 -13.33
N VAL A 73 -5.94 20.12 -13.93
CA VAL A 73 -5.93 20.51 -15.35
C VAL A 73 -5.58 19.31 -16.21
N ALA A 74 -4.59 18.54 -15.79
CA ALA A 74 -4.17 17.33 -16.50
C ALA A 74 -5.05 16.10 -16.18
N HIS A 75 -5.86 16.16 -15.13
CA HIS A 75 -6.61 15.04 -14.55
C HIS A 75 -5.71 13.83 -14.26
N ARG A 76 -4.51 14.07 -13.71
CA ARG A 76 -3.48 13.05 -13.43
C ARG A 76 -2.86 13.28 -12.05
N PHE A 77 -2.30 12.21 -11.50
CA PHE A 77 -1.54 12.22 -10.25
C PHE A 77 -0.03 12.36 -10.51
N GLY A 78 0.75 12.38 -9.44
CA GLY A 78 2.21 12.43 -9.50
C GLY A 78 2.80 11.47 -10.52
N ARG A 79 3.84 11.93 -11.23
CA ARG A 79 4.50 11.21 -12.35
C ARG A 79 3.56 10.91 -13.54
N GLY A 80 2.41 11.58 -13.62
CA GLY A 80 1.41 11.33 -14.66
C GLY A 80 0.62 10.04 -14.43
N SER A 81 0.53 9.51 -13.22
CA SER A 81 -0.33 8.34 -13.01
C SER A 81 -1.81 8.70 -13.22
N GLU A 82 -2.60 7.79 -13.78
CA GLU A 82 -4.07 7.95 -13.89
C GLU A 82 -4.76 7.64 -12.55
N VAL A 83 -4.06 6.96 -11.66
CA VAL A 83 -4.55 6.58 -10.33
C VAL A 83 -3.52 6.87 -9.24
N ALA A 84 -4.00 7.13 -8.02
CA ALA A 84 -3.15 7.16 -6.84
C ALA A 84 -3.45 5.96 -5.95
N TYR A 85 -2.49 5.05 -5.82
CA TYR A 85 -2.58 3.90 -4.92
C TYR A 85 -2.46 4.34 -3.46
N LEU A 86 -3.33 3.82 -2.60
CA LEU A 86 -3.39 4.16 -1.18
C LEU A 86 -2.63 3.12 -0.34
N HIS A 87 -1.32 2.99 -0.57
CA HIS A 87 -0.47 1.98 0.08
C HIS A 87 -0.50 2.07 1.62
N ASP A 88 0.04 3.14 2.19
CA ASP A 88 0.12 3.31 3.65
C ASP A 88 -1.27 3.50 4.29
N PRO A 89 -2.23 4.22 3.67
CA PRO A 89 -3.59 4.28 4.19
C PRO A 89 -4.25 2.90 4.33
N LEU A 90 -4.00 1.94 3.41
CA LEU A 90 -4.51 0.57 3.55
C LEU A 90 -3.86 -0.14 4.74
N ALA A 91 -2.56 0.05 4.98
CA ALA A 91 -1.90 -0.53 6.15
C ALA A 91 -2.53 -0.07 7.46
N VAL A 92 -2.87 1.22 7.57
CA VAL A 92 -3.62 1.76 8.71
C VAL A 92 -5.05 1.21 8.74
N GLY A 93 -5.72 1.15 7.59
CA GLY A 93 -7.06 0.60 7.46
C GLY A 93 -7.16 -0.84 7.97
N ALA A 94 -6.18 -1.69 7.64
CA ALA A 94 -6.12 -3.08 8.10
C ALA A 94 -5.95 -3.23 9.63
N VAL A 95 -5.43 -2.19 10.31
CA VAL A 95 -5.38 -2.14 11.78
C VAL A 95 -6.71 -1.68 12.36
N ILE A 96 -7.33 -0.66 11.76
CA ILE A 96 -8.63 -0.12 12.21
C ILE A 96 -9.75 -1.16 12.04
N ASP A 97 -9.80 -1.82 10.89
CA ASP A 97 -10.77 -2.85 10.56
C ASP A 97 -10.08 -3.99 9.81
N PRO A 98 -9.71 -5.08 10.50
CA PRO A 98 -9.06 -6.23 9.89
C PRO A 98 -9.89 -6.93 8.80
N SER A 99 -11.22 -6.69 8.73
CA SER A 99 -12.07 -7.29 7.69
C SER A 99 -11.86 -6.68 6.30
N LEU A 100 -11.19 -5.53 6.23
CA LEU A 100 -10.85 -4.85 4.98
C LEU A 100 -9.78 -5.56 4.15
N VAL A 101 -9.14 -6.59 4.72
CA VAL A 101 -8.10 -7.37 4.03
C VAL A 101 -8.30 -8.86 4.25
N LYS A 102 -7.96 -9.66 3.24
CA LYS A 102 -7.80 -11.11 3.43
C LYS A 102 -6.33 -11.45 3.58
N LYS A 103 -6.06 -12.24 4.62
CA LYS A 103 -4.71 -12.58 5.06
C LYS A 103 -4.43 -14.06 4.85
N GLU A 104 -3.20 -14.35 4.47
CA GLU A 104 -2.64 -15.71 4.49
C GLU A 104 -1.43 -15.75 5.43
N ARG A 105 -1.16 -16.92 6.03
CA ARG A 105 0.03 -17.12 6.87
C ARG A 105 1.15 -17.73 6.05
N LEU A 106 2.15 -16.93 5.72
CA LEU A 106 3.20 -17.30 4.76
C LEU A 106 4.59 -17.00 5.34
N PRO A 107 5.53 -17.94 5.34
CA PRO A 107 6.93 -17.64 5.59
C PRO A 107 7.46 -16.78 4.42
N ILE A 108 8.09 -15.65 4.73
CA ILE A 108 8.60 -14.71 3.73
C ILE A 108 10.10 -14.53 3.92
N HIS A 109 10.85 -14.72 2.83
CA HIS A 109 12.27 -14.41 2.74
C HIS A 109 12.47 -13.07 2.02
N VAL A 110 13.46 -12.31 2.46
CA VAL A 110 13.92 -11.08 1.81
C VAL A 110 15.28 -11.33 1.19
N GLU A 111 15.42 -11.14 -0.13
CA GLU A 111 16.69 -11.25 -0.83
C GLU A 111 17.60 -10.07 -0.45
N THR A 112 18.69 -10.37 0.26
CA THR A 112 19.68 -9.39 0.72
C THR A 112 21.00 -9.48 -0.05
N GLY A 113 21.16 -10.47 -0.93
CA GLY A 113 22.32 -10.61 -1.80
C GLY A 113 22.34 -9.52 -2.87
N GLU A 114 23.52 -9.01 -3.16
CA GLU A 114 23.70 -8.04 -4.26
C GLU A 114 23.23 -8.65 -5.58
N GLY A 115 22.52 -7.85 -6.40
CA GLY A 115 22.09 -8.24 -7.73
C GLY A 115 20.67 -7.79 -8.08
N ASN A 116 20.16 -8.30 -9.20
CA ASN A 116 18.88 -7.84 -9.78
C ASN A 116 17.65 -8.15 -8.93
N ARG A 117 17.78 -9.02 -7.92
CA ARG A 117 16.70 -9.41 -7.00
C ARG A 117 16.84 -8.78 -5.61
N PHE A 118 17.82 -7.90 -5.40
CA PHE A 118 18.01 -7.20 -4.12
C PHE A 118 16.70 -6.53 -3.67
N GLY A 119 16.26 -6.81 -2.44
CA GLY A 119 15.01 -6.32 -1.88
C GLY A 119 13.74 -7.05 -2.33
N GLN A 120 13.86 -8.16 -3.07
CA GLN A 120 12.70 -8.97 -3.42
C GLN A 120 12.17 -9.73 -2.19
N THR A 121 10.85 -9.71 -1.98
CA THR A 121 10.17 -10.60 -1.03
C THR A 121 9.70 -11.86 -1.75
N LEU A 122 10.02 -13.02 -1.19
CA LEU A 122 9.73 -14.33 -1.74
C LEU A 122 9.04 -15.19 -0.69
N GLU A 123 8.10 -16.02 -1.11
CA GLU A 123 7.61 -17.09 -0.25
C GLU A 123 8.72 -18.10 0.02
N SER A 124 8.83 -18.52 1.27
CA SER A 124 9.83 -19.47 1.76
C SER A 124 9.16 -20.73 2.28
N GLN A 125 9.88 -21.85 2.21
CA GLN A 125 9.47 -23.10 2.87
C GLN A 125 9.86 -23.13 4.35
N GLU A 126 10.74 -22.22 4.77
CA GLU A 126 11.32 -22.12 6.11
C GLU A 126 11.06 -20.73 6.72
N GLY A 127 11.11 -20.66 8.05
CA GLY A 127 10.92 -19.41 8.81
C GLY A 127 9.54 -19.29 9.46
N ASN A 128 9.38 -18.27 10.30
CA ASN A 128 8.11 -18.00 10.97
C ASN A 128 7.13 -17.35 9.99
N PRO A 129 5.90 -17.86 9.86
CA PRO A 129 4.94 -17.30 8.94
C PRO A 129 4.41 -15.95 9.44
N LEU A 130 4.40 -14.97 8.54
CA LEU A 130 3.81 -13.64 8.73
C LEU A 130 2.33 -13.67 8.30
N GLU A 131 1.52 -12.75 8.79
CA GLU A 131 0.22 -12.49 8.17
C GLU A 131 0.42 -11.61 6.93
N VAL A 132 0.11 -12.10 5.74
CA VAL A 132 0.30 -11.39 4.47
C VAL A 132 -1.06 -11.06 3.86
N CYS A 133 -1.35 -9.77 3.66
CA CYS A 133 -2.61 -9.31 3.06
C CYS A 133 -2.54 -9.43 1.53
N LEU A 134 -3.34 -10.30 0.92
CA LEU A 134 -3.30 -10.54 -0.53
C LEU A 134 -4.50 -9.97 -1.28
N GLU A 135 -5.60 -9.72 -0.57
CA GLU A 135 -6.79 -9.06 -1.12
C GLU A 135 -7.21 -7.91 -0.20
N ALA A 136 -7.78 -6.87 -0.80
CA ALA A 136 -8.39 -5.75 -0.09
C ALA A 136 -9.86 -5.60 -0.49
N ASP A 137 -10.74 -5.36 0.49
CA ASP A 137 -12.09 -4.84 0.21
C ASP A 137 -11.96 -3.37 -0.20
N SER A 138 -11.70 -3.15 -1.48
CA SER A 138 -11.47 -1.83 -2.04
C SER A 138 -12.65 -0.88 -1.82
N LYS A 139 -13.87 -1.38 -1.94
CA LYS A 139 -15.07 -0.55 -1.73
C LYS A 139 -15.21 -0.18 -0.26
N GLY A 140 -15.15 -1.15 0.65
CA GLY A 140 -15.23 -0.90 2.09
C GLY A 140 -14.13 0.05 2.56
N PHE A 141 -12.91 -0.15 2.09
CA PHE A 141 -11.77 0.70 2.41
C PHE A 141 -11.95 2.14 1.90
N LEU A 142 -12.37 2.33 0.64
CA LEU A 142 -12.59 3.68 0.10
C LEU A 142 -13.70 4.43 0.84
N GLU A 143 -14.78 3.75 1.24
CA GLU A 143 -15.81 4.38 2.07
C GLU A 143 -15.27 4.79 3.45
N LEU A 144 -14.47 3.93 4.10
CA LEU A 144 -13.81 4.27 5.35
C LEU A 144 -12.89 5.49 5.15
N PHE A 145 -12.02 5.46 4.15
CA PHE A 145 -11.06 6.53 3.87
C PHE A 145 -11.76 7.87 3.63
N LEU A 146 -12.76 7.92 2.74
CA LEU A 146 -13.49 9.13 2.41
C LEU A 146 -14.32 9.64 3.59
N SER A 147 -14.84 8.77 4.45
CA SER A 147 -15.53 9.18 5.68
C SER A 147 -14.63 9.92 6.66
N ARG A 148 -13.31 9.63 6.65
CA ARG A 148 -12.33 10.32 7.51
C ARG A 148 -11.97 11.69 6.98
N LEU A 149 -11.96 11.89 5.66
CA LEU A 149 -11.73 13.21 5.05
C LEU A 149 -12.84 14.22 5.38
N LYS A 150 -14.08 13.76 5.58
CA LYS A 150 -15.22 14.62 5.95
C LYS A 150 -15.16 15.17 7.37
N ASN A 151 -14.44 14.50 8.26
CA ASN A 151 -14.48 14.76 9.70
C ASN A 151 -13.19 15.39 10.24
N GLY A 152 -12.21 15.69 9.37
CA GLY A 152 -10.94 16.34 9.71
C GLY A 152 -10.93 17.78 9.25
#